data_AF-N1WR60-F1
#
_entry.id   AF-N1WR60-F1
#
_cell.length_a   1.000
_cell.length_b   1.000
_cell.length_c   1.000
_cell.angle_alpha   90.00
_cell.angle_beta   90.00
_cell.angle_gamma   90.00
#
_symmetry.space_group_name_H-M   'P 1'
#
loop_
_entity.id
_entity.type
_entity.pdbx_description
1 polymer ?
#
loop_
_entity_poly.entity_id
_entity_poly.type
_entity_poly.pdbx_seq_one_letter_code
_entity_poly.pdbx_strand_id
1 'polypeptide(L)'
;MQSTDSGKKTFLVGITGMIGGGKSTAAKILEELGGFGISADRLAKRYTEPDSPILPELVELLGKEILDSQNKPDRKKISEIVFKNPEKLAGLNRLIHPRVRNDFQKILETTARGKMVIWEVPLLFETDAYTLCDATVTVDSDPEESILRTISRDGIKKEDVLARIKNQLPLTEKLKRADYIVRNRGDLESLREECKNLYSTLLGKML
;
A
#
# COMPACT_ATOMS: atom_id res chain seq x y z
N MET A 1 24.05 -15.98 27.82
CA MET A 1 22.67 -15.45 27.91
C MET A 1 21.88 -16.07 26.78
N GLN A 2 20.98 -17.00 27.11
CA GLN A 2 20.23 -17.80 26.13
C GLN A 2 19.21 -16.89 25.43
N SER A 3 19.37 -16.69 24.12
CA SER A 3 18.33 -16.11 23.28
C SER A 3 17.32 -17.21 22.99
N THR A 4 16.16 -17.14 23.64
CA THR A 4 14.98 -17.93 23.30
C THR A 4 14.45 -17.45 21.94
N ASP A 5 15.08 -17.90 20.86
CA ASP A 5 14.60 -17.72 19.49
C ASP A 5 13.42 -18.67 19.29
N SER A 6 12.23 -18.25 19.74
CA SER A 6 11.01 -18.89 19.28
C SER A 6 10.86 -18.51 17.81
N GLY A 7 11.06 -19.47 16.90
CA GLY A 7 10.89 -19.36 15.44
C GLY A 7 9.45 -19.03 15.00
N LYS A 8 8.84 -18.00 15.59
CA LYS A 8 7.50 -17.52 15.26
C LYS A 8 7.56 -16.87 13.88
N LYS A 9 6.90 -17.52 12.93
CA LYS A 9 6.62 -16.97 11.61
C LYS A 9 5.81 -15.68 11.77
N THR A 10 6.13 -14.68 10.96
CA THR A 10 5.35 -13.44 10.84
C THR A 10 3.94 -13.76 10.37
N PHE A 11 2.91 -13.13 10.96
CA PHE A 11 1.52 -13.27 10.54
C PHE A 11 1.15 -12.07 9.65
N LEU A 12 1.00 -12.31 8.36
CA LEU A 12 0.86 -11.27 7.34
C LEU A 12 -0.60 -11.00 7.01
N VAL A 13 -1.05 -9.78 7.32
CA VAL A 13 -2.41 -9.31 7.07
C VAL A 13 -2.38 -8.31 5.91
N GLY A 14 -2.89 -8.70 4.74
CA GLY A 14 -3.01 -7.81 3.59
C GLY A 14 -4.24 -6.94 3.70
N ILE A 15 -4.09 -5.61 3.74
CA ILE A 15 -5.20 -4.65 3.77
C ILE A 15 -5.35 -3.92 2.43
N THR A 16 -6.58 -3.92 1.91
CA THR A 16 -6.95 -3.27 0.65
C THR A 16 -8.31 -2.58 0.75
N GLY A 17 -8.82 -2.07 -0.37
CA GLY A 17 -9.99 -1.19 -0.45
C GLY A 17 -9.84 -0.14 -1.55
N MET A 18 -10.89 0.65 -1.75
CA MET A 18 -10.95 1.67 -2.81
C MET A 18 -9.93 2.79 -2.59
N ILE A 19 -9.42 3.42 -3.66
CA ILE A 19 -8.67 4.69 -3.54
C ILE A 19 -9.52 5.71 -2.78
N GLY A 20 -8.93 6.40 -1.78
CA GLY A 20 -9.68 7.31 -0.91
C GLY A 20 -10.56 6.63 0.14
N GLY A 21 -10.67 5.29 0.15
CA GLY A 21 -11.52 4.54 1.07
C GLY A 21 -11.03 4.40 2.51
N GLY A 22 -9.98 5.12 2.91
CA GLY A 22 -9.48 5.13 4.29
C GLY A 22 -8.62 3.94 4.73
N LYS A 23 -8.10 3.14 3.77
CA LYS A 23 -7.13 2.05 4.04
C LYS A 23 -5.99 2.48 4.95
N SER A 24 -5.31 3.58 4.61
CA SER A 24 -4.15 4.05 5.38
C SER A 24 -4.54 4.49 6.80
N THR A 25 -5.77 4.97 6.99
CA THR A 25 -6.31 5.28 8.33
C THR A 25 -6.55 4.00 9.13
N ALA A 26 -7.20 3.00 8.54
CA ALA A 26 -7.41 1.70 9.19
C ALA A 26 -6.08 1.00 9.51
N ALA A 27 -5.12 1.00 8.58
CA ALA A 27 -3.78 0.45 8.78
C ALA A 27 -3.07 1.14 9.95
N LYS A 28 -3.13 2.47 10.02
CA LYS A 28 -2.55 3.23 11.14
C LYS A 28 -3.22 2.90 12.48
N ILE A 29 -4.53 2.72 12.52
CA ILE A 29 -5.22 2.30 13.75
C ILE A 29 -4.75 0.90 14.18
N LEU A 30 -4.63 -0.04 13.24
CA LEU A 30 -4.10 -1.38 13.53
C LEU A 30 -2.64 -1.35 13.99
N GLU A 31 -1.82 -0.43 13.46
CA GLU A 31 -0.48 -0.17 13.97
C GLU A 31 -0.50 0.35 15.41
N GLU A 32 -1.37 1.31 15.73
CA GLU A 32 -1.56 1.86 17.08
C GLU A 32 -1.98 0.78 18.09
N LEU A 33 -2.68 -0.27 17.64
CA LEU A 33 -3.09 -1.42 18.46
C LEU A 33 -1.99 -2.49 18.65
N GLY A 34 -0.84 -2.35 17.97
CA GLY A 34 0.33 -3.22 18.11
C GLY A 34 0.77 -3.94 16.82
N GLY A 35 0.07 -3.73 15.71
CA GLY A 35 0.48 -4.22 14.39
C GLY A 35 1.76 -3.55 13.87
N PHE A 36 2.50 -4.25 13.02
CA PHE A 36 3.65 -3.71 12.31
C PHE A 36 3.26 -3.28 10.89
N GLY A 37 3.20 -1.98 10.64
CA GLY A 37 2.76 -1.41 9.38
C GLY A 37 3.79 -1.48 8.26
N ILE A 38 3.37 -1.95 7.08
CA ILE A 38 4.14 -1.85 5.85
C ILE A 38 3.23 -1.35 4.72
N SER A 39 3.63 -0.29 4.03
CA SER A 39 2.88 0.24 2.89
C SER A 39 3.66 0.01 1.59
N ALA A 40 3.07 -0.75 0.66
CA ALA A 40 3.69 -1.01 -0.65
C ALA A 40 3.93 0.30 -1.42
N ASP A 41 2.99 1.24 -1.35
CA ASP A 41 3.13 2.56 -1.96
C ASP A 41 4.29 3.35 -1.36
N ARG A 42 4.51 3.26 -0.04
CA ARG A 42 5.63 3.95 0.63
C ARG A 42 6.97 3.36 0.24
N LEU A 43 7.06 2.02 0.17
CA LEU A 43 8.27 1.34 -0.33
C LEU A 43 8.56 1.74 -1.78
N ALA A 44 7.55 1.78 -2.65
CA ALA A 44 7.71 2.20 -4.04
C ALA A 44 8.14 3.67 -4.16
N LYS A 45 7.54 4.58 -3.38
CA LYS A 45 7.82 6.02 -3.40
C LYS A 45 9.28 6.35 -3.14
N ARG A 46 9.94 5.64 -2.21
CA ARG A 46 11.36 5.80 -1.89
C ARG A 46 12.27 5.75 -3.13
N TYR A 47 11.90 4.95 -4.13
CA TYR A 47 12.66 4.81 -5.37
C TYR A 47 12.49 5.99 -6.34
N THR A 48 11.60 6.94 -6.05
CA THR A 48 11.37 8.15 -6.86
C THR A 48 11.55 9.44 -6.04
N GLU A 49 12.01 9.30 -4.79
CA GLU A 49 12.27 10.42 -3.89
C GLU A 49 13.68 11.01 -4.12
N PRO A 50 13.96 12.22 -3.59
CA PRO A 50 15.21 12.92 -3.86
C PRO A 50 16.48 12.12 -3.55
N ASP A 51 16.43 11.22 -2.55
CA ASP A 51 17.55 10.37 -2.14
C ASP A 51 17.42 8.93 -2.68
N SER A 52 16.77 8.78 -3.84
CA SER A 52 16.53 7.48 -4.46
C SER A 52 17.85 6.73 -4.72
N PRO A 53 17.95 5.45 -4.30
CA PRO A 53 19.14 4.64 -4.54
C PRO A 53 19.27 4.19 -6.01
N ILE A 54 18.27 4.48 -6.85
CA ILE A 54 18.21 4.05 -8.26
C ILE A 54 18.24 5.23 -9.24
N LEU A 55 18.78 6.36 -8.79
CA LEU A 55 18.88 7.57 -9.60
C LEU A 55 19.52 7.33 -10.99
N PRO A 56 20.64 6.60 -11.12
CA PRO A 56 21.23 6.34 -12.43
C PRO A 56 20.27 5.61 -13.38
N GLU A 57 19.60 4.56 -12.91
CA GLU A 57 18.66 3.78 -13.71
C GLU A 57 17.40 4.59 -14.07
N LEU A 58 16.95 5.48 -13.17
CA LEU A 58 15.86 6.40 -13.47
C LEU A 58 16.24 7.37 -14.59
N VAL A 59 17.44 7.94 -14.54
CA VAL A 59 17.93 8.88 -15.57
C VAL A 59 18.13 8.16 -16.90
N GLU A 60 18.63 6.93 -16.90
CA GLU A 60 18.77 6.10 -18.10
C GLU A 60 17.40 5.84 -18.75
N LEU A 61 16.40 5.47 -17.95
CA LEU A 61 15.06 5.13 -18.44
C LEU A 61 14.24 6.34 -18.87
N LEU A 62 14.25 7.41 -18.07
CA LEU A 62 13.31 8.52 -18.20
C LEU A 62 13.95 9.77 -18.79
N GLY A 63 15.27 9.88 -18.77
CA GLY A 63 16.05 11.04 -19.20
C GLY A 63 16.38 11.99 -18.04
N LYS A 64 17.34 12.91 -18.26
CA LYS A 64 17.80 13.88 -17.25
C LYS A 64 16.76 14.95 -16.91
N GLU A 65 15.71 15.09 -17.71
CA GLU A 65 14.61 16.02 -17.47
C GLU A 65 13.86 15.72 -16.16
N ILE A 66 13.98 14.51 -15.60
CA ILE A 66 13.38 14.16 -14.30
C ILE A 66 14.04 14.85 -13.12
N LEU A 67 15.20 15.48 -13.31
CA LEU A 67 15.98 16.05 -12.21
C LEU A 67 15.52 17.46 -11.84
N ASP A 68 15.59 17.80 -10.56
CA ASP A 68 15.46 19.16 -10.05
C ASP A 68 16.78 19.95 -10.17
N SER A 69 16.81 21.18 -9.65
CA SER A 69 18.01 22.03 -9.67
C SER A 69 19.17 21.50 -8.81
N GLN A 70 18.93 20.50 -7.96
CA GLN A 70 19.94 19.84 -7.12
C GLN A 70 20.37 18.47 -7.68
N ASN A 71 20.01 18.14 -8.93
CA ASN A 71 20.22 16.83 -9.56
C ASN A 71 19.54 15.67 -8.82
N LYS A 72 18.42 15.92 -8.14
CA LYS A 72 17.63 14.88 -7.47
C LYS A 72 16.34 14.57 -8.25
N PRO A 73 15.76 13.38 -8.12
CA PRO A 73 14.45 13.06 -8.71
C PRO A 73 13.36 14.06 -8.33
N ASP A 74 12.74 14.65 -9.35
CA ASP A 74 11.48 15.39 -9.22
C ASP A 74 10.32 14.45 -9.57
N ARG A 75 9.61 14.00 -8.53
CA ARG A 75 8.47 13.09 -8.65
C ARG A 75 7.37 13.65 -9.55
N LYS A 76 7.16 14.97 -9.59
CA LYS A 76 6.15 15.58 -10.45
C LYS A 76 6.53 15.38 -11.93
N LYS A 77 7.79 15.64 -12.27
CA LYS A 77 8.31 15.43 -13.64
C LYS A 77 8.29 13.95 -14.03
N ILE A 78 8.71 13.06 -13.13
CA ILE A 78 8.61 11.61 -13.35
C ILE A 78 7.17 11.22 -13.68
N SER A 79 6.22 11.65 -12.84
CA SER A 79 4.79 11.36 -13.03
C SER A 79 4.29 11.87 -14.39
N GLU A 80 4.59 13.11 -14.74
CA GLU A 80 4.18 13.71 -16.02
C GLU A 80 4.70 12.94 -17.25
N ILE A 81 5.94 12.43 -17.18
CA ILE A 81 6.54 11.63 -18.25
C ILE A 81 5.85 10.27 -18.37
N VAL A 82 5.70 9.54 -17.27
CA VAL A 82 5.15 8.17 -17.31
C VAL A 82 3.64 8.15 -17.58
N PHE A 83 2.90 9.20 -17.17
CA PHE A 83 1.47 9.30 -17.51
C PHE A 83 1.22 9.53 -18.99
N LYS A 84 2.16 10.14 -19.71
CA LYS A 84 2.07 10.38 -21.16
C LYS A 84 2.63 9.25 -22.01
N ASN A 85 3.36 8.31 -21.41
CA ASN A 85 4.04 7.24 -22.14
C ASN A 85 3.89 5.89 -21.40
N PRO A 86 2.97 5.01 -21.88
CA PRO A 86 2.74 3.69 -21.30
C PRO A 86 3.97 2.79 -21.27
N GLU A 87 4.89 2.89 -22.24
CA GLU A 87 6.11 2.09 -22.27
C GLU A 87 7.08 2.52 -21.16
N LYS A 88 7.25 3.84 -20.95
CA LYS A 88 8.04 4.38 -19.83
C LYS A 88 7.44 4.01 -18.48
N LEU A 89 6.11 4.04 -18.34
CA LEU A 89 5.43 3.57 -17.13
C LEU A 89 5.70 2.08 -16.87
N ALA A 90 5.59 1.25 -17.89
CA ALA A 90 5.89 -0.17 -17.78
C ALA A 90 7.37 -0.42 -17.43
N GLY A 91 8.29 0.33 -18.02
CA GLY A 91 9.72 0.31 -17.69
C GLY A 91 9.98 0.68 -16.23
N LEU A 92 9.34 1.74 -15.74
CA LEU A 92 9.48 2.20 -14.35
C LEU A 92 8.97 1.14 -13.37
N ASN A 93 7.81 0.54 -13.67
CA ASN A 93 7.25 -0.54 -12.85
C ASN A 93 8.17 -1.77 -12.84
N ARG A 94 8.76 -2.17 -13.98
CA ARG A 94 9.75 -3.26 -14.05
C ARG A 94 11.00 -2.97 -13.24
N LEU A 95 11.43 -1.72 -13.17
CA LEU A 95 12.58 -1.29 -12.38
C LEU A 95 12.28 -1.33 -10.87
N ILE A 96 11.12 -0.83 -10.45
CA ILE A 96 10.78 -0.64 -9.03
C ILE A 96 10.23 -1.91 -8.38
N HIS A 97 9.35 -2.66 -9.04
CA HIS A 97 8.64 -3.77 -8.40
C HIS A 97 9.56 -4.85 -7.79
N PRO A 98 10.64 -5.32 -8.45
CA PRO A 98 11.54 -6.28 -7.84
C PRO A 98 12.22 -5.76 -6.57
N ARG A 99 12.55 -4.46 -6.54
CA ARG A 99 13.21 -3.82 -5.40
C ARG A 99 12.26 -3.65 -4.22
N VAL A 100 11.00 -3.29 -4.48
CA VAL A 100 9.95 -3.27 -3.45
C VAL A 100 9.73 -4.66 -2.84
N ARG A 101 9.72 -5.72 -3.66
CA ARG A 101 9.61 -7.11 -3.16
C ARG A 101 10.79 -7.48 -2.27
N ASN A 102 12.01 -7.13 -2.67
CA ASN A 102 13.21 -7.39 -1.88
C ASN A 102 13.20 -6.64 -0.54
N ASP A 103 12.84 -5.36 -0.55
CA ASP A 103 12.69 -4.57 0.69
C ASP A 103 11.63 -5.16 1.61
N PHE A 104 10.49 -5.56 1.04
CA PHE A 104 9.41 -6.20 1.78
C PHE A 104 9.86 -7.50 2.46
N GLN A 105 10.50 -8.41 1.72
CA GLN A 105 11.05 -9.66 2.26
C GLN A 105 12.06 -9.41 3.38
N LYS A 106 13.00 -8.48 3.15
CA LYS A 106 13.98 -8.10 4.16
C LYS A 106 13.33 -7.60 5.45
N ILE A 107 12.28 -6.78 5.34
CA ILE A 107 11.53 -6.30 6.51
C ILE A 107 10.85 -7.47 7.24
N LEU A 108 10.23 -8.40 6.51
CA LEU A 108 9.57 -9.57 7.09
C LEU A 108 10.53 -10.48 7.86
N GLU A 109 11.72 -10.70 7.33
CA GLU A 109 12.74 -11.58 7.90
C GLU A 109 13.53 -10.95 9.06
N THR A 110 13.52 -9.62 9.15
CA THR A 110 14.26 -8.86 10.17
C THR A 110 13.33 -8.15 11.15
N THR A 111 12.98 -6.90 10.87
CA THR A 111 12.28 -5.99 11.79
C THR A 111 10.88 -6.47 12.16
N ALA A 112 10.21 -7.22 11.26
CA ALA A 112 8.85 -7.70 11.45
C ALA A 112 8.76 -9.18 11.89
N ARG A 113 9.90 -9.85 12.11
CA ARG A 113 9.94 -11.25 12.51
C ARG A 113 9.08 -11.50 13.77
N GLY A 114 8.17 -12.46 13.67
CA GLY A 114 7.27 -12.85 14.77
C GLY A 114 6.19 -11.84 15.13
N LYS A 115 5.97 -10.81 14.31
CA LYS A 115 4.91 -9.79 14.51
C LYS A 115 3.69 -10.06 13.63
N MET A 116 2.57 -9.44 13.97
CA MET A 116 1.46 -9.24 13.05
C MET A 116 1.79 -8.08 12.13
N VAL A 117 1.93 -8.35 10.83
CA VAL A 117 2.22 -7.32 9.83
C VAL A 117 0.93 -6.85 9.18
N ILE A 118 0.72 -5.54 9.15
CA ILE A 118 -0.37 -4.90 8.43
C ILE A 118 0.19 -4.37 7.10
N TRP A 119 -0.02 -5.13 6.03
CA TRP A 119 0.53 -4.84 4.72
C TRP A 119 -0.49 -4.14 3.81
N GLU A 120 -0.35 -2.83 3.65
CA GLU A 120 -1.22 -2.03 2.80
C GLU A 120 -0.85 -2.17 1.32
N VAL A 121 -1.76 -2.76 0.54
CA VAL A 121 -1.59 -3.04 -0.89
C VAL A 121 -2.85 -2.59 -1.65
N PRO A 122 -2.80 -1.49 -2.42
CA PRO A 122 -3.97 -1.00 -3.18
C PRO A 122 -4.53 -2.02 -4.18
N LEU A 123 -3.63 -2.82 -4.78
CA LEU A 123 -3.91 -3.79 -5.85
C LEU A 123 -3.78 -5.24 -5.36
N LEU A 124 -4.16 -5.50 -4.10
CA LEU A 124 -3.93 -6.78 -3.41
C LEU A 124 -4.47 -7.98 -4.18
N PHE A 125 -5.69 -7.89 -4.71
CA PHE A 125 -6.37 -8.97 -5.43
C PHE A 125 -6.10 -8.93 -6.93
N GLU A 126 -5.64 -7.80 -7.45
CA GLU A 126 -5.28 -7.59 -8.86
C GLU A 126 -3.88 -8.12 -9.20
N THR A 127 -3.00 -8.27 -8.20
CA THR A 127 -1.58 -8.62 -8.39
C THR A 127 -1.18 -9.95 -7.75
N ASP A 128 -2.16 -10.80 -7.40
CA ASP A 128 -2.00 -12.04 -6.64
C ASP A 128 -1.26 -11.90 -5.30
N ALA A 129 -1.02 -10.67 -4.84
CA ALA A 129 -0.32 -10.37 -3.60
C ALA A 129 -1.02 -10.98 -2.38
N TYR A 130 -2.34 -11.15 -2.44
CA TYR A 130 -3.13 -11.85 -1.43
C TYR A 130 -2.64 -13.27 -1.12
N THR A 131 -2.00 -13.96 -2.07
CA THR A 131 -1.50 -15.33 -1.90
C THR A 131 -0.35 -15.44 -0.89
N LEU A 132 0.29 -14.32 -0.57
CA LEU A 132 1.35 -14.26 0.45
C LEU A 132 0.78 -14.06 1.86
N CYS A 133 -0.46 -13.59 1.97
CA CYS A 133 -1.07 -13.19 3.23
C CYS A 133 -1.65 -14.40 3.98
N ASP A 134 -1.54 -14.40 5.30
CA ASP A 134 -2.25 -15.34 6.17
C ASP A 134 -3.71 -14.89 6.40
N ALA A 135 -4.01 -13.59 6.21
CA ALA A 135 -5.36 -13.03 6.20
C ALA A 135 -5.48 -11.82 5.28
N THR A 136 -6.65 -11.60 4.70
CA THR A 136 -6.96 -10.46 3.83
C THR A 136 -8.10 -9.63 4.40
N VAL A 137 -7.95 -8.31 4.31
CA VAL A 137 -8.89 -7.32 4.84
C VAL A 137 -9.26 -6.34 3.74
N THR A 138 -10.55 -6.17 3.46
CA THR A 138 -11.03 -5.08 2.60
C THR A 138 -11.71 -4.03 3.46
N VAL A 139 -11.29 -2.77 3.31
CA VAL A 139 -12.00 -1.62 3.88
C VAL A 139 -13.19 -1.28 2.98
N ASP A 140 -14.40 -1.44 3.51
CA ASP A 140 -15.67 -1.06 2.87
C ASP A 140 -15.95 0.42 3.11
N SER A 141 -15.90 1.22 2.05
CA SER A 141 -16.14 2.65 2.11
C SER A 141 -17.22 3.07 1.12
N ASP A 142 -17.80 4.24 1.34
CA ASP A 142 -18.68 4.84 0.35
C ASP A 142 -17.90 5.26 -0.90
N PRO A 143 -18.28 4.83 -2.12
CA PRO A 143 -17.56 5.18 -3.34
C PRO A 143 -17.54 6.67 -3.65
N GLU A 144 -18.63 7.38 -3.39
CA GLU A 144 -18.73 8.82 -3.68
C GLU A 144 -17.83 9.61 -2.72
N GLU A 145 -17.88 9.28 -1.43
CA GLU A 145 -16.97 9.88 -0.45
C GLU A 145 -15.50 9.58 -0.78
N SER A 146 -15.20 8.35 -1.20
CA SER A 146 -13.84 7.93 -1.57
C SER A 146 -13.30 8.76 -2.74
N ILE A 147 -14.15 9.05 -3.72
CA ILE A 147 -13.81 9.94 -4.84
C ILE A 147 -13.56 11.37 -4.33
N LEU A 148 -14.48 11.93 -3.54
CA LEU A 148 -14.35 13.29 -3.01
C LEU A 148 -13.10 13.47 -2.15
N ARG A 149 -12.81 12.51 -1.27
CA ARG A 149 -11.59 12.48 -0.45
C ARG A 149 -10.34 12.45 -1.32
N THR A 150 -10.35 11.68 -2.41
CA THR A 150 -9.20 11.60 -3.32
C THR A 150 -8.97 12.93 -4.04
N ILE A 151 -10.04 13.57 -4.55
CA ILE A 151 -9.96 14.89 -5.20
C ILE A 151 -9.39 15.92 -4.22
N SER A 152 -9.94 15.99 -3.01
CA SER A 152 -9.51 16.96 -1.99
C SER A 152 -8.05 16.77 -1.56
N ARG A 153 -7.61 15.52 -1.37
CA ARG A 153 -6.25 15.20 -0.92
C ARG A 153 -5.19 15.41 -2.01
N ASP A 154 -5.48 14.95 -3.24
CA ASP A 154 -4.48 14.91 -4.32
C ASP A 154 -4.54 16.15 -5.23
N GLY A 155 -5.61 16.96 -5.17
CA GLY A 155 -5.80 18.13 -6.02
C GLY A 155 -5.96 17.79 -7.50
N ILE A 156 -6.52 16.62 -7.82
CA ILE A 156 -6.68 16.10 -9.19
C ILE A 156 -8.13 16.15 -9.65
N LYS A 157 -8.35 16.06 -10.96
CA LYS A 157 -9.70 16.10 -11.53
C LYS A 157 -10.45 14.79 -11.26
N LYS A 158 -11.78 14.86 -11.25
CA LYS A 158 -12.65 13.69 -11.04
C LYS A 158 -12.38 12.60 -12.08
N GLU A 159 -12.11 12.98 -13.33
CA GLU A 159 -11.83 12.06 -14.43
C GLU A 159 -10.55 11.24 -14.15
N ASP A 160 -9.53 11.86 -13.57
CA ASP A 160 -8.27 11.19 -13.20
C ASP A 160 -8.51 10.17 -12.06
N VAL A 161 -9.37 10.51 -11.10
CA VAL A 161 -9.75 9.59 -10.02
C VAL A 161 -10.50 8.39 -10.59
N LEU A 162 -11.47 8.63 -11.48
CA LEU A 162 -12.24 7.56 -12.13
C LEU A 162 -11.36 6.66 -13.00
N ALA A 163 -10.39 7.24 -13.72
CA ALA A 163 -9.43 6.47 -14.49
C ALA A 163 -8.58 5.53 -13.59
N ARG A 164 -8.19 6.00 -12.39
CA ARG A 164 -7.50 5.16 -11.40
C ARG A 164 -8.40 4.06 -10.85
N ILE A 165 -9.67 4.35 -10.56
CA ILE A 165 -10.65 3.37 -10.08
C ILE A 165 -10.89 2.28 -11.12
N LYS A 166 -10.95 2.64 -12.41
CA LYS A 166 -11.16 1.68 -13.51
C LYS A 166 -10.07 0.62 -13.63
N ASN A 167 -8.86 0.92 -13.14
CA ASN A 167 -7.73 -0.03 -13.11
C ASN A 167 -7.72 -0.91 -11.84
N GLN A 168 -8.73 -0.80 -10.97
CA GLN A 168 -8.89 -1.63 -9.78
C GLN A 168 -10.07 -2.59 -9.96
N LEU A 169 -10.03 -3.72 -9.26
CA LEU A 169 -11.22 -4.56 -9.12
C LEU A 169 -12.34 -3.77 -8.43
N PRO A 170 -13.61 -3.98 -8.82
CA PRO A 170 -14.74 -3.38 -8.12
C PRO A 170 -14.71 -3.68 -6.62
N LEU A 171 -15.09 -2.71 -5.78
CA LEU A 171 -15.11 -2.89 -4.32
C LEU A 171 -15.93 -4.13 -3.92
N THR A 172 -17.08 -4.35 -4.58
CA THR A 172 -17.92 -5.53 -4.38
C THR A 172 -17.17 -6.85 -4.59
N GLU A 173 -16.27 -6.92 -5.56
CA GLU A 173 -15.44 -8.10 -5.80
C GLU A 173 -14.33 -8.23 -4.74
N LYS A 174 -13.74 -7.11 -4.30
CA LYS A 174 -12.76 -7.13 -3.18
C LYS A 174 -13.41 -7.59 -1.87
N LEU A 175 -14.66 -7.21 -1.61
CA LEU A 175 -15.40 -7.61 -0.41
C LEU A 175 -15.73 -9.10 -0.42
N LYS A 176 -16.10 -9.67 -1.58
CA LYS A 176 -16.36 -11.12 -1.71
C LYS A 176 -15.11 -11.98 -1.49
N ARG A 177 -13.93 -11.46 -1.83
CA ARG A 177 -12.65 -12.19 -1.76
C ARG A 177 -11.93 -12.06 -0.42
N ALA A 178 -12.30 -11.09 0.40
CA ALA A 178 -11.61 -10.84 1.66
C ALA A 178 -12.08 -11.78 2.77
N ASP A 179 -11.14 -12.20 3.62
CA ASP A 179 -11.44 -12.94 4.84
C ASP A 179 -12.18 -12.07 5.85
N TYR A 180 -11.86 -10.78 5.85
CA TYR A 180 -12.42 -9.79 6.77
C TYR A 180 -12.78 -8.49 6.07
N ILE A 181 -13.81 -7.82 6.61
CA ILE A 181 -14.28 -6.52 6.15
C ILE A 181 -14.20 -5.55 7.32
N VAL A 182 -13.60 -4.38 7.09
CA VAL A 182 -13.62 -3.25 8.03
C VAL A 182 -14.55 -2.20 7.45
N ARG A 183 -15.62 -1.85 8.17
CA ARG A 183 -16.56 -0.82 7.69
C ARG A 183 -16.03 0.57 7.98
N ASN A 184 -15.94 1.39 6.94
CA ASN A 184 -15.55 2.80 6.97
C ASN A 184 -16.63 3.68 6.32
N ARG A 185 -17.86 3.59 6.85
CA ARG A 185 -19.04 4.35 6.43
C ARG A 185 -19.56 5.32 7.50
N GLY A 186 -18.94 5.32 8.67
CA GLY A 186 -19.29 6.19 9.80
C GLY A 186 -18.16 7.17 10.10
N ASP A 187 -18.11 7.60 11.36
CA ASP A 187 -17.05 8.46 11.86
C ASP A 187 -15.76 7.68 12.20
N LEU A 188 -14.73 8.43 12.62
CA LEU A 188 -13.43 7.86 12.97
C LEU A 188 -13.50 6.92 14.17
N GLU A 189 -14.41 7.18 15.13
CA GLU A 189 -14.54 6.33 16.31
C GLU A 189 -15.16 4.98 15.95
N SER A 190 -16.18 4.99 15.09
CA SER A 190 -16.77 3.77 14.52
C SER A 190 -15.72 2.94 13.78
N LEU A 191 -14.85 3.58 12.99
CA LEU A 191 -13.73 2.89 12.33
C LEU A 191 -12.72 2.33 13.34
N ARG A 192 -12.43 3.05 14.43
CA ARG A 192 -11.54 2.56 15.50
C ARG A 192 -12.10 1.31 16.15
N GLU A 193 -13.39 1.25 16.44
CA GLU A 193 -14.05 0.07 17.00
C GLU A 193 -14.01 -1.14 16.04
N GLU A 194 -14.31 -0.93 14.75
CA GLU A 194 -14.16 -1.96 13.72
C GLU A 194 -12.72 -2.51 13.66
N CYS A 195 -11.72 -1.64 13.74
CA CYS A 195 -10.30 -2.05 13.76
C CYS A 195 -9.92 -2.78 15.06
N LYS A 196 -10.43 -2.38 16.23
CA LYS A 196 -10.20 -3.07 17.51
C LYS A 196 -10.75 -4.49 17.47
N ASN A 197 -11.98 -4.66 16.99
CA ASN A 197 -12.62 -5.96 16.84
C ASN A 197 -11.86 -6.87 15.87
N LEU A 198 -11.44 -6.32 14.73
CA LEU A 198 -10.60 -7.03 13.78
C LEU A 198 -9.26 -7.44 14.42
N TYR A 199 -8.56 -6.52 15.07
CA TYR A 199 -7.25 -6.79 15.68
C TYR A 199 -7.32 -7.90 16.72
N SER A 200 -8.33 -7.87 17.60
CA SER A 200 -8.59 -8.94 18.58
C SER A 200 -8.80 -10.30 17.91
N THR A 201 -9.59 -10.33 16.82
CA THR A 201 -9.85 -11.55 16.04
C THR A 201 -8.58 -12.10 15.39
N LEU A 202 -7.77 -11.22 14.79
CA LEU A 202 -6.51 -11.61 14.14
C LEU A 202 -5.47 -12.08 15.17
N LEU A 203 -5.44 -11.46 16.36
CA LEU A 203 -4.53 -11.85 17.43
C LEU A 203 -4.84 -13.27 17.91
N GLY A 204 -6.13 -13.61 18.04
CA GLY A 204 -6.56 -14.97 18.37
C GLY A 204 -6.20 -16.03 17.31
N LYS A 205 -5.96 -15.64 16.05
CA LYS A 205 -5.49 -16.54 14.98
C LYS A 205 -3.97 -16.67 14.90
N MET A 206 -3.25 -15.65 15.36
CA MET A 206 -1.79 -15.62 15.34
C MET A 206 -1.17 -16.45 16.48
N LEU A 207 -1.86 -16.54 17.62
CA LEU A 207 -1.42 -17.27 18.82
C LEU A 207 -1.70 -18.78 18.71
#